data_AF-A0A6J1WK70-F1
#
_entry.id   AF-A0A6J1WK70-F1
#
_cell.length_a   1.000
_cell.length_b   1.000
_cell.length_c   1.000
_cell.angle_alpha   90.00
_cell.angle_beta   90.00
_cell.angle_gamma   90.00
#
_symmetry.space_group_name_H-M   'P 1'
#
loop_
_entity.id
_entity.type
_entity.pdbx_description
1 polymer ?
#
loop_
_entity_poly.entity_id
_entity_poly.type
_entity_poly.pdbx_seq_one_letter_code
_entity_poly.pdbx_strand_id
1 'polypeptide(L)'
;MRTLATAYLPLLAGLELPVPYDLEENSITCNFFTNTYCPVLQDEVVLYTLTMYIESFFPVGTAAAIEFRVIDESDNSPVFCLRVNIRITPPVGKAGNSTVIVEQLSSEH
;
A
#
# COMPACT_ATOMS: atom_id res chain seq x y z
N MET A 1 0.82 13.54 8.55
CA MET A 1 0.59 12.80 7.28
C MET A 1 0.27 11.36 7.61
N ARG A 2 -0.71 10.80 6.90
CA ARG A 2 -1.21 9.46 7.15
C ARG A 2 -1.29 8.64 5.88
N THR A 3 -0.91 7.36 5.95
CA THR A 3 -1.11 6.38 4.90
C THR A 3 -2.41 5.63 5.16
N LEU A 4 -3.23 5.53 4.13
CA LEU A 4 -4.44 4.72 4.08
C LEU A 4 -4.22 3.61 3.04
N ALA A 5 -4.72 2.42 3.33
CA ALA A 5 -4.71 1.31 2.38
C ALA A 5 -6.13 0.76 2.20
N THR A 6 -6.48 0.41 0.96
CA THR A 6 -7.74 -0.25 0.62
C THR A 6 -7.48 -1.37 -0.36
N ALA A 7 -7.89 -2.58 0.01
CA ALA A 7 -7.84 -3.75 -0.85
C ALA A 7 -9.13 -3.85 -1.67
N TYR A 8 -8.99 -4.06 -2.97
CA TYR A 8 -10.08 -4.31 -3.91
C TYR A 8 -10.07 -5.79 -4.24
N LEU A 9 -10.97 -6.53 -3.59
CA LEU A 9 -11.10 -7.97 -3.79
C LEU A 9 -12.06 -8.26 -4.94
N PRO A 10 -11.70 -9.13 -5.90
CA PRO A 10 -12.59 -9.48 -6.99
C PRO A 10 -13.81 -10.22 -6.45
N LEU A 11 -14.99 -9.75 -6.85
CA LEU A 11 -16.27 -10.42 -6.65
C LEU A 11 -16.77 -11.00 -7.98
N LEU A 12 -17.97 -11.58 -7.92
CA LEU A 12 -18.68 -12.07 -9.09
C LEU A 12 -19.05 -10.92 -10.04
N ALA A 13 -19.17 -11.26 -11.32
CA ALA A 13 -19.62 -10.35 -12.39
C ALA A 13 -18.76 -9.07 -12.55
N GLY A 14 -17.47 -9.13 -12.22
CA GLY A 14 -16.54 -8.02 -12.42
C GLY A 14 -16.68 -6.87 -11.42
N LEU A 15 -17.41 -7.08 -10.32
CA LEU A 15 -17.45 -6.14 -9.20
C LEU A 15 -16.22 -6.33 -8.32
N GLU A 16 -15.81 -5.28 -7.62
CA GLU A 16 -14.76 -5.32 -6.60
C GLU A 16 -15.34 -4.91 -5.25
N LEU A 17 -14.94 -5.62 -4.19
CA LEU A 17 -15.26 -5.24 -2.81
C LEU A 17 -14.11 -4.40 -2.24
N PRO A 18 -14.32 -3.10 -1.95
CA PRO A 18 -13.34 -2.32 -1.23
C PRO A 18 -13.35 -2.74 0.25
N VAL A 19 -12.20 -3.19 0.73
CA VAL A 19 -11.95 -3.58 2.12
C VAL A 19 -10.86 -2.67 2.68
N PRO A 20 -11.15 -1.83 3.69
CA PRO A 20 -10.12 -1.06 4.38
C PRO A 20 -9.05 -2.01 4.93
N TYR A 21 -7.78 -1.72 4.64
CA TYR A 21 -6.66 -2.45 5.18
C TYR A 21 -6.08 -1.64 6.34
N ASP A 22 -6.09 -2.20 7.54
CA ASP A 22 -5.53 -1.54 8.72
C ASP A 22 -4.00 -1.61 8.68
N LEU A 23 -3.35 -0.45 8.53
CA LEU A 23 -1.90 -0.35 8.56
C LEU A 23 -1.34 -0.24 9.97
N GLU A 24 -2.20 -0.14 11.00
CA GLU A 24 -1.80 0.01 12.40
C GLU A 24 -0.78 1.16 12.58
N GLU A 25 0.34 0.90 13.27
CA GLU A 25 1.44 1.85 13.45
C GLU A 25 2.10 2.26 12.13
N ASN A 26 2.04 1.40 11.09
CA ASN A 26 2.55 1.70 9.76
C ASN A 26 1.72 2.77 9.02
N SER A 27 0.56 3.17 9.56
CA SER A 27 -0.25 4.27 9.02
C SER A 27 0.40 5.65 9.20
N ILE A 28 1.36 5.81 10.12
CA ILE A 28 2.04 7.09 10.36
C ILE A 28 3.16 7.25 9.33
N THR A 29 2.85 7.84 8.17
CA THR A 29 3.76 7.92 7.00
C THR A 29 5.16 8.44 7.37
N CYS A 30 5.20 9.45 8.23
CA CYS A 30 6.43 10.14 8.65
C CYS A 30 7.48 9.21 9.28
N ASN A 31 7.05 8.11 9.92
CA ASN A 31 7.95 7.18 10.59
C ASN A 31 8.75 6.31 9.60
N PHE A 32 8.36 6.30 8.33
CA PHE A 32 8.90 5.39 7.31
C PHE A 32 9.57 6.10 6.14
N PHE A 33 9.87 7.39 6.31
CA PHE A 33 10.78 8.09 5.42
C PHE A 33 12.23 7.79 5.79
N THR A 34 13.07 7.58 4.77
CA THR A 34 14.49 7.25 5.01
C THR A 34 15.35 8.49 5.25
N ASN A 35 15.02 9.63 4.63
CA ASN A 35 15.91 10.79 4.54
C ASN A 35 15.27 12.11 5.01
N THR A 36 14.07 12.07 5.59
CA THR A 36 13.37 13.29 6.01
C THR A 36 12.41 13.02 7.16
N TYR A 37 11.89 14.10 7.73
CA TYR A 37 10.86 14.09 8.76
C TYR A 37 9.74 15.04 8.35
N CYS A 38 8.56 14.82 8.92
CA CYS A 38 7.45 15.73 8.69
C CYS A 38 7.65 17.08 9.41
N PRO A 39 7.28 18.21 8.79
CA PRO A 39 6.64 18.33 7.47
C PRO A 39 7.62 18.18 6.30
N VAL A 40 7.21 17.48 5.25
CA VAL A 40 7.96 17.41 3.99
C VAL A 40 7.78 18.72 3.24
N LEU A 41 8.87 19.29 2.72
CA LEU A 41 8.83 20.56 2.02
C LEU A 41 8.44 20.38 0.55
N GLN A 42 7.93 21.45 -0.05
CA GLN A 42 7.69 21.48 -1.49
C GLN A 42 9.01 21.21 -2.24
N ASP A 43 8.93 20.40 -3.29
CA ASP A 43 10.06 19.96 -4.14
C ASP A 43 11.10 19.06 -3.47
N GLU A 44 10.82 18.55 -2.27
CA GLU A 44 11.67 17.57 -1.61
C GLU A 44 11.44 16.15 -2.16
N VAL A 45 12.52 15.47 -2.57
CA VAL A 45 12.45 14.07 -3.01
C VAL A 45 12.70 13.16 -1.81
N VAL A 46 11.69 12.36 -1.47
CA VAL A 46 11.70 11.49 -0.29
C VAL A 46 11.62 10.02 -0.68
N LEU A 47 12.28 9.16 0.08
CA LEU A 47 12.15 7.71 -0.04
C LEU A 47 11.24 7.20 1.08
N TYR A 48 10.18 6.49 0.72
CA TYR A 48 9.18 5.93 1.62
C TYR A 48 9.16 4.41 1.51
N THR A 49 9.21 3.71 2.64
CA THR A 49 9.15 2.23 2.67
C THR A 49 8.02 1.75 3.56
N LEU A 50 6.97 1.19 2.97
CA LEU A 50 5.88 0.54 3.71
C LEU A 50 6.09 -0.97 3.75
N THR A 51 6.04 -1.56 4.94
CA THR A 51 5.96 -3.01 5.13
C THR A 51 4.56 -3.38 5.58
N MET A 52 3.98 -4.41 4.96
CA MET A 52 2.64 -4.91 5.30
C MET A 52 2.60 -6.43 5.28
N TYR A 53 1.66 -7.01 6.03
CA TYR A 53 1.42 -8.45 6.02
C TYR A 53 0.33 -8.82 5.01
N ILE A 54 0.30 -10.07 4.55
CA ILE A 54 -0.87 -10.55 3.81
C ILE A 54 -1.90 -11.02 4.83
N GLU A 55 -3.03 -10.31 4.87
CA GLU A 55 -4.10 -10.61 5.82
C GLU A 55 -4.85 -11.90 5.50
N SER A 56 -5.40 -12.53 6.54
CA SER A 56 -6.10 -13.82 6.41
C SER A 56 -7.38 -13.76 5.57
N PHE A 57 -7.96 -12.57 5.37
CA PHE A 57 -9.15 -12.39 4.54
C PHE A 57 -8.87 -12.45 3.04
N PHE A 58 -7.61 -12.40 2.62
CA PHE A 58 -7.23 -12.52 1.22
C PHE A 58 -7.36 -13.98 0.74
N PRO A 59 -8.23 -14.26 -0.24
CA PRO A 59 -8.35 -15.61 -0.75
C PRO A 59 -7.08 -16.03 -1.51
N VAL A 60 -6.53 -17.19 -1.20
CA VAL A 60 -5.35 -17.72 -1.91
C VAL A 60 -5.70 -18.01 -3.37
N GLY A 61 -4.77 -17.68 -4.27
CA GLY A 61 -4.90 -17.92 -5.72
C GLY A 61 -5.62 -16.79 -6.48
N THR A 62 -6.09 -15.75 -5.79
CA THR A 62 -6.74 -14.60 -6.43
C THR A 62 -5.76 -13.46 -6.70
N ALA A 63 -6.13 -12.60 -7.65
CA ALA A 63 -5.51 -11.30 -7.80
C ALA A 63 -6.33 -10.28 -6.98
N ALA A 64 -5.66 -9.30 -6.40
CA ALA A 64 -6.29 -8.18 -5.72
C ALA A 64 -5.54 -6.89 -6.09
N ALA A 65 -6.25 -5.77 -6.11
CA ALA A 65 -5.63 -4.45 -6.20
C ALA A 65 -5.51 -3.88 -4.78
N ILE A 66 -4.36 -3.33 -4.42
CA ILE A 66 -4.22 -2.54 -3.18
C ILE A 66 -3.96 -1.10 -3.58
N GLU A 67 -4.87 -0.21 -3.20
CA GLU A 67 -4.67 1.23 -3.29
C GLU A 67 -4.04 1.73 -1.99
N PHE A 68 -2.92 2.44 -2.11
CA PHE A 68 -2.29 3.19 -1.04
C PHE A 68 -2.44 4.67 -1.32
N ARG A 69 -2.91 5.41 -0.32
CA ARG A 69 -3.10 6.85 -0.38
C ARG A 69 -2.39 7.48 0.79
N VAL A 70 -1.47 8.40 0.53
CA VAL A 70 -0.93 9.28 1.57
C VAL A 70 -1.69 10.58 1.53
N ILE A 71 -2.20 10.98 2.68
CA ILE A 71 -2.91 12.24 2.88
C ILE A 71 -2.13 13.16 3.83
N ASP A 72 -2.25 14.46 3.58
CA ASP A 72 -1.94 15.47 4.59
C ASP A 72 -3.06 15.47 5.64
N GLU A 73 -2.70 15.45 6.93
CA GLU A 73 -3.68 15.39 8.02
C GLU A 73 -4.27 16.77 8.35
N SER A 74 -3.63 17.84 7.90
CA SER A 74 -4.10 19.20 8.15
C SER A 74 -5.36 19.54 7.35
N ASP A 75 -5.49 19.01 6.13
CA ASP A 75 -6.58 19.31 5.20
C ASP A 75 -7.17 18.08 4.49
N ASN A 76 -6.70 16.87 4.80
CA ASN A 76 -7.07 15.60 4.13
C ASN A 76 -6.78 15.58 2.62
N SER A 77 -5.90 16.45 2.11
CA SER A 77 -5.52 16.46 0.71
C SER A 77 -4.64 15.25 0.36
N PRO A 78 -4.81 14.63 -0.82
CA PRO A 78 -3.95 13.53 -1.26
C PRO A 78 -2.57 14.06 -1.67
N VAL A 79 -1.53 13.55 -1.02
CA VAL A 79 -0.13 13.79 -1.42
C VAL A 79 0.23 12.90 -2.60
N PHE A 80 -0.07 11.60 -2.49
CA PHE A 80 0.00 10.68 -3.62
C PHE A 80 -0.99 9.52 -3.44
N CYS A 81 -1.29 8.87 -4.56
CA CYS A 81 -2.09 7.66 -4.61
C CYS A 81 -1.44 6.68 -5.60
N LEU A 82 -1.26 5.43 -5.18
CA LEU A 82 -0.77 4.36 -6.05
C LEU A 82 -1.64 3.12 -5.88
N ARG A 83 -1.88 2.40 -6.97
CA ARG A 83 -2.61 1.13 -6.96
C ARG A 83 -1.72 0.02 -7.50
N VAL A 84 -1.51 -1.03 -6.70
CA VAL A 84 -0.68 -2.17 -7.05
C VAL A 84 -1.55 -3.41 -7.21
N ASN A 85 -1.37 -4.10 -8.34
CA ASN A 85 -1.98 -5.41 -8.53
C ASN A 85 -1.08 -6.49 -7.96
N ILE A 86 -1.60 -7.29 -7.03
CA ILE A 86 -0.89 -8.41 -6.40
C ILE A 86 -1.60 -9.72 -6.68
N ARG A 87 -0.85 -10.82 -6.58
CA ARG A 87 -1.41 -12.18 -6.61
C ARG A 87 -1.13 -12.88 -5.29
N ILE A 88 -2.19 -13.35 -4.64
CA ILE A 88 -2.08 -14.03 -3.35
C ILE A 88 -1.66 -15.46 -3.60
N THR A 89 -0.48 -15.85 -3.12
CA THR A 89 0.02 -17.22 -3.21
C THR A 89 -0.09 -17.93 -1.85
N PRO A 90 -0.23 -19.27 -1.83
CA PRO A 90 -0.17 -20.01 -0.57
C PRO A 90 1.14 -19.71 0.18
N PRO A 91 1.15 -19.78 1.52
CA PRO A 91 2.39 -19.71 2.28
C PRO A 91 3.38 -20.77 1.77
N VAL A 92 4.56 -20.34 1.35
CA VAL A 92 5.66 -21.27 1.07
C VAL A 92 6.16 -21.84 2.39
N GLY A 93 6.13 -23.17 2.53
CA GLY A 93 6.54 -23.84 3.75
C GLY A 93 8.00 -23.53 4.12
N LYS A 94 8.18 -23.00 5.34
CA LYS A 94 9.43 -22.68 6.09
C LYS A 94 10.37 -21.60 5.52
N ALA A 95 10.36 -20.47 6.25
CA ALA A 95 11.44 -19.54 6.57
C ALA A 95 12.18 -18.83 5.42
N GLY A 96 11.70 -17.63 5.08
CA GLY A 96 12.48 -16.57 4.43
C GLY A 96 11.65 -15.29 4.43
N ASN A 97 12.21 -14.17 4.90
CA ASN A 97 11.56 -12.85 4.85
C ASN A 97 11.11 -12.58 3.40
N SER A 98 9.80 -12.60 3.15
CA SER A 98 9.24 -12.26 1.84
C SER A 98 9.24 -10.74 1.67
N THR A 99 10.27 -10.20 1.02
CA THR A 99 10.28 -8.82 0.54
C THR A 99 9.63 -8.80 -0.84
N VAL A 100 8.48 -8.13 -0.96
CA VAL A 100 7.88 -7.83 -2.27
C VAL A 100 8.49 -6.53 -2.75
N ILE A 101 9.34 -6.59 -3.79
CA ILE A 101 9.82 -5.41 -4.50
C ILE A 101 8.77 -5.07 -5.56
N VAL A 102 8.09 -3.93 -5.39
CA VAL A 102 7.19 -3.38 -6.41
C VAL A 102 8.04 -2.48 -7.33
N GLU A 103 8.45 -3.01 -8.48
CA GLU A 103 8.93 -2.15 -9.57
C GLU A 103 7.70 -1.50 -10.24
N GLN A 104 7.59 -0.17 -10.13
CA GLN A 104 6.58 0.59 -10.87
C GLN A 104 6.81 0.44 -12.38
N LEU A 105 5.84 -0.13 -13.10
CA LEU A 105 5.69 0.05 -14.54
C LEU A 105 4.97 1.38 -14.79
N SER A 106 5.75 2.31 -15.34
CA SER A 106 5.40 3.49 -16.16
C SER A 106 3.94 3.99 -16.13
N SER A 107 3.76 5.22 -15.66
CA SER A 107 2.63 6.09 -16.00
C SER A 107 2.64 6.35 -17.52
N GLU A 108 1.65 5.87 -18.27
CA GLU A 108 1.35 6.45 -19.59
C GLU A 108 0.60 7.78 -19.39
N HIS A 109 0.95 8.74 -20.25
CA HIS A 109 0.57 10.15 -20.24
C HIS A 109 -0.77 10.37 -20.95
#